data_AF-A0A382TJF1-F1
#
_entry.id   AF-A0A382TJF1-F1
#
_cell.length_a   1.000
_cell.length_b   1.000
_cell.length_c   1.000
_cell.angle_alpha   90.00
_cell.angle_beta   90.00
_cell.angle_gamma   90.00
#
_symmetry.space_group_name_H-M   'P 1'
#
loop_
_entity.id
_entity.type
_entity.pdbx_description
1 polymer ?
#
loop_
_entity_poly.entity_id
_entity_poly.type
_entity_poly.pdbx_seq_one_letter_code
_entity_poly.pdbx_strand_id
1 'polypeptide(L)'
;FQRLDYRVEAINNAGLLSVPVLLWAIRGDENPANILPDDQAILLARYMVARWGATYGAWFLGGDGDYSGTQAARWRTLGQAVFGGSRHFPVFMHPKGKSWVFEEFRDEKWMTALGYQSGHDINDATNNWIHHGPATRDWAKLPHRPVVNIEPAYEGHNSYSKKQPITALEVRRALYWSLLGTPTAGVSYGAAGVWGWDDGDAPTPGHPGAGTPPAWHVALNFEAGEQVAYLSALFQSIEFQALRPDNRVLVEQPGDEVLSEYAAAASSAAGNLVVVYTPVEKRLKVSVAKLPTPLIAAWVN
;
A
#
# COMPACT_ATOMS: atom_id res chain seq x y z
N PHE A 1 -3.49 0.40 27.03
CA PHE A 1 -2.56 -0.60 26.45
C PHE A 1 -3.02 -2.04 26.65
N GLN A 2 -3.36 -2.52 27.86
CA GLN A 2 -3.86 -3.89 28.07
C GLN A 2 -4.96 -4.33 27.09
N ARG A 3 -5.98 -3.49 26.85
CA ARG A 3 -7.01 -3.75 25.83
C ARG A 3 -6.46 -3.96 24.41
N LEU A 4 -5.40 -3.25 24.04
CA LEU A 4 -4.75 -3.35 22.73
C LEU A 4 -3.86 -4.58 22.63
N ASP A 5 -3.28 -5.04 23.73
CA ASP A 5 -2.42 -6.23 23.75
C ASP A 5 -3.20 -7.46 23.27
N TYR A 6 -4.43 -7.65 23.76
CA TYR A 6 -5.32 -8.72 23.28
C TYR A 6 -5.56 -8.67 21.76
N ARG A 7 -5.59 -7.47 21.16
CA ARG A 7 -5.75 -7.33 19.70
C ARG A 7 -4.47 -7.72 18.96
N VAL A 8 -3.31 -7.27 19.44
CA VAL A 8 -2.01 -7.65 18.87
C VAL A 8 -1.77 -9.15 19.00
N GLU A 9 -2.09 -9.73 20.15
CA GLU A 9 -2.02 -11.17 20.38
C GLU A 9 -2.96 -11.94 19.47
N ALA A 10 -4.20 -11.48 19.28
CA ALA A 10 -5.14 -12.11 18.34
C ALA A 10 -4.62 -12.11 16.90
N ILE A 11 -4.04 -11.00 16.44
CA ILE A 11 -3.39 -10.89 15.11
C ILE A 11 -2.26 -11.93 14.99
N ASN A 12 -1.35 -11.96 15.97
CA ASN A 12 -0.22 -12.88 15.96
C ASN A 12 -0.65 -14.36 16.02
N ASN A 13 -1.65 -14.69 16.84
CA ASN A 13 -2.21 -16.03 16.96
C ASN A 13 -2.89 -16.51 15.66
N ALA A 14 -3.37 -15.58 14.84
CA ALA A 14 -3.89 -15.86 13.50
C ALA A 14 -2.78 -16.02 12.44
N GLY A 15 -1.50 -15.96 12.83
CA GLY A 15 -0.37 -16.04 11.90
C GLY A 15 -0.15 -14.77 11.07
N LEU A 16 -0.76 -13.65 11.48
CA LEU A 16 -0.64 -12.36 10.80
C LEU A 16 0.41 -11.48 11.50
N LEU A 17 1.03 -10.59 10.72
CA LEU A 17 1.95 -9.57 11.23
C LEU A 17 1.18 -8.31 11.61
N SER A 18 1.29 -7.86 12.85
CA SER A 18 0.79 -6.54 13.25
C SER A 18 1.68 -5.43 12.69
N VAL A 19 1.06 -4.40 12.09
CA VAL A 19 1.75 -3.20 11.59
C VAL A 19 1.13 -1.92 12.17
N PRO A 20 1.35 -1.62 13.46
CA PRO A 20 0.72 -0.46 14.09
C PRO A 20 1.21 0.86 13.50
N VAL A 21 0.30 1.82 13.39
CA VAL A 21 0.66 3.22 13.19
C VAL A 21 0.90 3.87 14.54
N LEU A 22 2.14 4.30 14.77
CA LEU A 22 2.55 4.78 16.08
C LEU A 22 2.03 6.19 16.36
N LEU A 23 2.16 7.10 15.38
CA LEU A 23 1.77 8.50 15.53
C LEU A 23 0.89 8.90 14.35
N TRP A 24 -0.42 8.74 14.49
CA TRP A 24 -1.36 9.24 13.49
C TRP A 24 -1.21 10.77 13.37
N ALA A 25 -1.08 11.25 12.14
CA ALA A 25 -0.63 12.60 11.79
C ALA A 25 -1.52 13.29 10.74
N ILE A 26 -2.72 12.75 10.52
CA ILE A 26 -3.79 13.48 9.84
C ILE A 26 -4.07 14.78 10.59
N ARG A 27 -4.63 15.77 9.90
CA ARG A 27 -5.02 17.06 10.52
C ARG A 27 -6.10 16.82 11.59
N GLY A 28 -5.96 17.48 12.73
CA GLY A 28 -6.90 17.41 13.86
C GLY A 28 -6.15 17.38 15.18
N ASP A 29 -6.65 18.11 16.18
CA ASP A 29 -6.00 18.27 17.49
C ASP A 29 -6.16 17.03 18.38
N GLU A 30 -7.00 16.07 17.98
CA GLU A 30 -7.13 14.77 18.63
C GLU A 30 -5.97 13.81 18.30
N ASN A 31 -5.17 14.14 17.28
CA ASN A 31 -4.13 13.25 16.76
C ASN A 31 -2.80 13.43 17.49
N PRO A 32 -2.17 12.33 17.98
CA PRO A 32 -1.04 12.40 18.90
C PRO A 32 0.17 13.11 18.29
N ALA A 33 0.39 12.98 16.97
CA ALA A 33 1.48 13.67 16.30
C ALA A 33 1.34 15.20 16.35
N ASN A 34 0.12 15.74 16.43
CA ASN A 34 -0.12 17.19 16.37
C ASN A 34 -0.02 17.86 17.75
N ILE A 35 -0.26 17.13 18.83
CA ILE A 35 -0.31 17.69 20.19
C ILE A 35 0.88 17.33 21.06
N LEU A 36 1.51 16.17 20.85
CA LEU A 36 2.59 15.73 21.72
C LEU A 36 3.88 16.47 21.37
N PRO A 37 4.59 17.06 22.35
CA PRO A 37 5.96 17.49 22.16
C PRO A 37 6.84 16.27 21.85
N ASP A 38 7.97 16.51 21.17
CA ASP A 38 8.79 15.45 20.59
C ASP A 38 9.29 14.42 21.62
N ASP A 39 9.65 14.85 22.83
CA ASP A 39 10.09 13.96 23.90
C ASP A 39 8.99 12.97 24.33
N GLN A 40 7.74 13.43 24.42
CA GLN A 40 6.59 12.60 24.77
C GLN A 40 6.19 11.69 23.59
N ALA A 41 6.26 12.18 22.35
CA ALA A 41 6.01 11.38 21.16
C ALA A 41 7.04 10.23 21.04
N ILE A 42 8.32 10.51 21.29
CA ILE A 42 9.40 9.51 21.33
C ILE A 42 9.14 8.49 22.44
N LEU A 43 8.79 8.94 23.64
CA LEU A 43 8.52 8.06 24.79
C LEU A 43 7.35 7.10 24.48
N LEU A 44 6.25 7.63 23.95
CA LEU A 44 5.07 6.86 23.56
C LEU A 44 5.40 5.83 22.47
N ALA A 45 6.09 6.25 21.40
CA ALA A 45 6.47 5.38 20.31
C ALA A 45 7.43 4.26 20.76
N ARG A 46 8.47 4.59 21.53
CA ARG A 46 9.38 3.59 22.12
C ARG A 46 8.65 2.61 23.03
N TYR A 47 7.69 3.09 23.82
CA TYR A 47 6.89 2.22 24.68
C TYR A 47 6.07 1.20 23.86
N MET A 48 5.42 1.62 22.78
CA MET A 48 4.68 0.71 21.89
C MET A 48 5.60 -0.30 21.20
N VAL A 49 6.74 0.16 20.68
CA VAL A 49 7.75 -0.71 20.05
C VAL A 49 8.31 -1.72 21.04
N ALA A 50 8.60 -1.31 22.28
CA ALA A 50 9.07 -2.22 23.33
C ALA A 50 7.99 -3.22 23.75
N ARG A 51 6.73 -2.76 23.89
CA ARG A 51 5.61 -3.58 24.36
C ARG A 51 5.20 -4.65 23.35
N TRP A 52 5.08 -4.30 22.07
CA TRP A 52 4.56 -5.21 21.05
C TRP A 52 5.64 -5.78 20.13
N GLY A 53 6.84 -5.18 20.11
CA GLY A 53 7.91 -5.66 19.24
C GLY A 53 8.54 -6.98 19.68
N ALA A 54 8.27 -7.50 20.89
CA ALA A 54 8.92 -8.71 21.41
C ALA A 54 8.59 -10.01 20.64
N THR A 55 7.46 -10.06 19.92
CA THR A 55 7.01 -11.23 19.15
C THR A 55 7.35 -11.07 17.66
N TYR A 56 6.58 -10.27 16.94
CA TYR A 56 6.79 -9.90 15.53
C TYR A 56 6.26 -8.49 15.33
N GLY A 57 6.90 -7.67 14.48
CA GLY A 57 6.38 -6.33 14.23
C GLY A 57 7.01 -5.65 13.01
N ALA A 58 6.15 -5.02 12.22
CA ALA A 58 6.50 -3.92 11.35
C ALA A 58 5.80 -2.65 11.86
N TRP A 59 6.23 -1.48 11.41
CA TRP A 59 5.74 -0.22 11.98
C TRP A 59 5.52 0.84 10.92
N PHE A 60 4.45 1.61 11.08
CA PHE A 60 4.38 2.95 10.52
C PHE A 60 4.74 3.94 11.62
N LEU A 61 5.80 4.72 11.44
CA LEU A 61 6.14 5.77 12.42
C LEU A 61 5.05 6.84 12.44
N GLY A 62 4.67 7.34 11.27
CA GLY A 62 3.58 8.30 11.08
C GLY A 62 2.48 7.75 10.19
N GLY A 63 1.24 8.24 10.37
CA GLY A 63 0.07 7.93 9.52
C GLY A 63 -0.63 9.14 8.92
N ASP A 64 -0.97 9.04 7.64
CA ASP A 64 -1.72 10.01 6.82
C ASP A 64 -1.28 11.48 6.92
N GLY A 65 0.02 11.70 7.18
CA GLY A 65 0.60 13.02 7.35
C GLY A 65 1.31 13.55 6.10
N ASP A 66 1.57 14.85 6.08
CA ASP A 66 2.49 15.45 5.11
C ASP A 66 3.92 15.42 5.64
N TYR A 67 4.79 14.67 4.96
CA TYR A 67 6.20 14.53 5.34
C TYR A 67 7.15 15.11 4.28
N SER A 68 6.63 15.98 3.40
CA SER A 68 7.43 16.60 2.34
C SER A 68 8.18 17.85 2.84
N GLY A 69 9.35 18.12 2.24
CA GLY A 69 10.11 19.34 2.49
C GLY A 69 10.48 19.55 3.96
N THR A 70 10.18 20.74 4.49
CA THR A 70 10.54 21.11 5.88
C THR A 70 9.83 20.26 6.93
N GLN A 71 8.68 19.67 6.61
CA GLN A 71 7.91 18.82 7.52
C GLN A 71 8.64 17.50 7.83
N ALA A 72 9.49 17.02 6.92
CA ALA A 72 10.29 15.80 7.11
C ALA A 72 11.25 15.88 8.30
N ALA A 73 11.75 17.09 8.64
CA ALA A 73 12.80 17.26 9.65
C ALA A 73 12.41 16.67 11.02
N ARG A 74 11.18 16.93 11.47
CA ARG A 74 10.66 16.38 12.73
C ARG A 74 10.61 14.86 12.69
N TRP A 75 10.10 14.28 11.61
CA TRP A 75 9.94 12.82 11.48
C TRP A 75 11.27 12.08 11.38
N ARG A 76 12.31 12.69 10.79
CA ARG A 76 13.68 12.16 10.84
C ARG A 76 14.21 12.08 12.27
N THR A 77 14.03 13.14 13.04
CA THR A 77 14.40 13.17 14.47
C THR A 77 13.65 12.10 15.28
N LEU A 78 12.32 12.01 15.11
CA LEU A 78 11.50 11.01 15.79
C LEU A 78 11.91 9.59 15.40
N GLY A 79 12.07 9.31 14.10
CA GLY A 79 12.44 7.99 13.62
C GLY A 79 13.82 7.55 14.08
N GLN A 80 14.81 8.44 14.03
CA GLN A 80 16.15 8.17 14.55
C GLN A 80 16.12 7.90 16.07
N ALA A 81 15.31 8.63 16.83
CA ALA A 81 15.17 8.41 18.25
C ALA A 81 14.47 7.07 18.58
N VAL A 82 13.42 6.69 17.84
CA VAL A 82 12.64 5.48 18.12
C VAL A 82 13.35 4.22 17.60
N PHE A 83 13.93 4.28 16.41
CA PHE A 83 14.40 3.12 15.64
C PHE A 83 15.90 3.14 15.30
N GLY A 84 16.65 4.17 15.69
CA GLY A 84 18.09 4.25 15.43
C GLY A 84 18.98 3.30 16.23
N GLY A 85 18.39 2.45 17.08
CA GLY A 85 19.10 1.40 17.84
C GLY A 85 19.46 0.17 17.00
N SER A 86 19.94 -0.89 17.67
CA SER A 86 20.41 -2.12 17.00
C SER A 86 19.31 -3.07 16.52
N ARG A 87 18.05 -2.83 16.91
CA ARG A 87 16.93 -3.71 16.55
C ARG A 87 16.34 -3.27 15.22
N HIS A 88 16.46 -4.12 14.21
CA HIS A 88 15.93 -3.88 12.88
C HIS A 88 14.53 -4.47 12.73
N PHE A 89 13.55 -3.62 12.46
CA PHE A 89 12.18 -3.99 12.07
C PHE A 89 11.92 -3.44 10.67
N PRO A 90 10.94 -3.98 9.91
CA PRO A 90 10.37 -3.25 8.80
C PRO A 90 9.70 -1.97 9.31
N VAL A 91 10.20 -0.81 8.88
CA VAL A 91 9.64 0.50 9.25
C VAL A 91 9.33 1.30 8.00
N PHE A 92 8.13 1.86 7.98
CA PHE A 92 7.57 2.69 6.93
C PHE A 92 7.22 4.07 7.49
N MET A 93 7.12 5.04 6.59
CA MET A 93 6.26 6.21 6.77
C MET A 93 4.96 5.97 5.99
N HIS A 94 3.80 6.33 6.55
CA HIS A 94 2.52 6.31 5.83
C HIS A 94 2.12 7.74 5.44
N PRO A 95 2.53 8.23 4.25
CA PRO A 95 2.26 9.60 3.85
C PRO A 95 0.78 9.79 3.44
N LYS A 96 0.34 11.04 3.43
CA LYS A 96 -0.96 11.45 2.87
C LYS A 96 -1.12 11.00 1.40
N GLY A 97 -2.37 10.97 0.94
CA GLY A 97 -2.72 10.60 -0.43
C GLY A 97 -1.85 11.24 -1.52
N LYS A 98 -1.45 10.40 -2.49
CA LYS A 98 -0.65 10.74 -3.68
C LYS A 98 0.68 11.45 -3.37
N SER A 99 1.30 11.12 -2.24
CA SER A 99 2.62 11.63 -1.83
C SER A 99 3.69 10.54 -1.87
N TRP A 100 4.92 10.96 -2.19
CA TRP A 100 6.09 10.10 -2.26
C TRP A 100 7.24 10.75 -1.51
N VAL A 101 7.70 10.10 -0.45
CA VAL A 101 8.62 10.68 0.54
C VAL A 101 10.02 10.06 0.49
N PHE A 102 10.36 9.37 -0.60
CA PHE A 102 11.65 8.67 -0.70
C PHE A 102 12.84 9.60 -0.54
N GLU A 103 12.81 10.77 -1.19
CA GLU A 103 13.93 11.72 -1.19
C GLU A 103 14.16 12.29 0.21
N GLU A 104 13.09 12.61 0.94
CA GLU A 104 13.13 13.18 2.28
C GLU A 104 13.73 12.23 3.32
N PHE A 105 13.59 10.92 3.11
CA PHE A 105 14.04 9.87 4.04
C PHE A 105 15.07 8.93 3.40
N ARG A 106 15.72 9.35 2.30
CA ARG A 106 16.66 8.50 1.55
C ARG A 106 17.78 7.98 2.44
N ASP A 107 18.37 8.86 3.25
CA ASP A 107 19.53 8.55 4.09
C ASP A 107 19.15 8.03 5.48
N GLU A 108 17.85 7.97 5.78
CA GLU A 108 17.33 7.50 7.07
C GLU A 108 17.37 5.98 7.14
N LYS A 109 18.42 5.43 7.74
CA LYS A 109 18.64 3.98 7.85
C LYS A 109 17.55 3.25 8.65
N TRP A 110 16.86 3.96 9.53
CA TRP A 110 15.77 3.40 10.31
C TRP A 110 14.51 3.13 9.46
N MET A 111 14.31 3.82 8.34
CA MET A 111 13.21 3.57 7.42
C MET A 111 13.62 2.49 6.42
N THR A 112 13.20 1.26 6.64
CA THR A 112 13.68 0.10 5.87
C THR A 112 12.78 -0.26 4.69
N ALA A 113 11.58 0.31 4.60
CA ALA A 113 10.64 0.07 3.52
C ALA A 113 9.88 1.36 3.14
N LEU A 114 9.39 1.41 1.90
CA LEU A 114 8.67 2.55 1.33
C LEU A 114 7.20 2.23 1.22
N GLY A 115 6.37 3.11 1.77
CA GLY A 115 4.92 3.05 1.67
C GLY A 115 4.39 4.28 0.94
N TYR A 116 3.32 4.10 0.18
CA TYR A 116 2.56 5.20 -0.39
C TYR A 116 1.06 4.94 -0.35
N GLN A 117 0.28 6.01 -0.30
CA GLN A 117 -1.19 5.99 -0.39
C GLN A 117 -1.60 6.47 -1.78
N SER A 118 -2.32 5.63 -2.55
CA SER A 118 -2.89 6.06 -3.84
C SER A 118 -4.37 6.44 -3.76
N GLY A 119 -5.07 6.07 -2.68
CA GLY A 119 -6.51 6.28 -2.52
C GLY A 119 -6.95 7.72 -2.20
N HIS A 120 -8.25 8.01 -2.06
CA HIS A 120 -9.41 7.16 -2.39
C HIS A 120 -10.17 7.70 -3.60
N ASP A 121 -9.46 8.00 -4.67
CA ASP A 121 -10.06 8.41 -5.93
C ASP A 121 -9.71 7.41 -7.05
N ILE A 122 -10.45 7.45 -8.15
CA ILE A 122 -10.38 6.49 -9.27
C ILE A 122 -10.32 7.16 -10.64
N ASN A 123 -10.16 8.49 -10.64
CA ASN A 123 -10.03 9.30 -11.84
C ASN A 123 -8.66 9.14 -12.50
N ASP A 124 -8.55 9.71 -13.70
CA ASP A 124 -7.35 9.67 -14.53
C ASP A 124 -6.12 10.22 -13.82
N ALA A 125 -6.25 11.29 -13.02
CA ALA A 125 -5.12 11.81 -12.25
C ALA A 125 -4.57 10.78 -11.25
N THR A 126 -5.45 9.98 -10.64
CA THR A 126 -5.07 8.92 -9.69
C THR A 126 -4.52 7.70 -10.41
N ASN A 127 -5.17 7.26 -11.49
CA ASN A 127 -4.66 6.18 -12.33
C ASN A 127 -3.26 6.52 -12.87
N ASN A 128 -3.08 7.72 -13.44
CA ASN A 128 -1.78 8.20 -13.92
C ASN A 128 -0.72 8.23 -12.81
N TRP A 129 -1.09 8.62 -11.59
CA TRP A 129 -0.16 8.61 -10.47
C TRP A 129 0.28 7.18 -10.09
N ILE A 130 -0.60 6.18 -10.20
CA ILE A 130 -0.25 4.77 -9.91
C ILE A 130 0.75 4.22 -10.95
N HIS A 131 0.58 4.49 -12.25
CA HIS A 131 1.46 3.91 -13.29
C HIS A 131 2.69 4.75 -13.61
N HIS A 132 2.58 6.07 -13.53
CA HIS A 132 3.60 7.03 -14.00
C HIS A 132 4.09 7.96 -12.89
N GLY A 133 3.61 7.77 -11.66
CA GLY A 133 4.02 8.55 -10.51
C GLY A 133 5.43 8.23 -10.03
N PRO A 134 5.87 8.91 -8.96
CA PRO A 134 7.23 8.76 -8.45
C PRO A 134 7.59 7.32 -8.08
N ALA A 135 6.68 6.54 -7.48
CA ALA A 135 6.97 5.17 -7.06
C ALA A 135 7.46 4.28 -8.23
N THR A 136 6.81 4.35 -9.40
CA THR A 136 7.17 3.53 -10.57
C THR A 136 8.43 4.03 -11.30
N ARG A 137 8.82 5.28 -11.08
CA ARG A 137 10.04 5.88 -11.66
C ARG A 137 11.26 5.77 -10.75
N ASP A 138 11.03 5.83 -9.45
CA ASP A 138 12.08 6.04 -8.45
C ASP A 138 12.48 4.77 -7.69
N TRP A 139 11.73 3.66 -7.82
CA TRP A 139 12.02 2.42 -7.11
C TRP A 139 13.46 1.91 -7.32
N ALA A 140 14.08 2.24 -8.46
CA ALA A 140 15.44 1.81 -8.81
C ALA A 140 16.54 2.69 -8.19
N LYS A 141 16.19 3.84 -7.61
CA LYS A 141 17.13 4.73 -6.95
C LYS A 141 17.68 4.08 -5.67
N LEU A 142 18.94 4.38 -5.35
CA LEU A 142 19.58 3.90 -4.13
C LEU A 142 19.23 4.78 -2.91
N PRO A 143 19.12 4.19 -1.69
CA PRO A 143 19.18 2.75 -1.41
C PRO A 143 17.89 2.03 -1.81
N HIS A 144 18.00 0.79 -2.32
CA HIS A 144 16.83 -0.02 -2.65
C HIS A 144 16.07 -0.43 -1.40
N ARG A 145 14.75 -0.27 -1.43
CA ARG A 145 13.83 -0.65 -0.35
C ARG A 145 12.57 -1.27 -0.96
N PRO A 146 11.93 -2.25 -0.30
CA PRO A 146 10.62 -2.73 -0.72
C PRO A 146 9.63 -1.57 -0.81
N VAL A 147 8.82 -1.54 -1.86
CA VAL A 147 7.78 -0.53 -2.07
C VAL A 147 6.41 -1.21 -1.98
N VAL A 148 5.51 -0.66 -1.17
CA VAL A 148 4.16 -1.18 -0.97
C VAL A 148 3.16 -0.04 -1.13
N ASN A 149 2.09 -0.27 -1.89
CA ASN A 149 0.90 0.58 -1.82
C ASN A 149 0.16 0.23 -0.53
N ILE A 150 0.32 1.06 0.50
CA ILE A 150 -0.15 0.80 1.86
C ILE A 150 -1.56 1.32 2.12
N GLU A 151 -2.11 2.09 1.17
CA GLU A 151 -3.50 2.53 1.22
C GLU A 151 -3.99 2.90 -0.21
N PRO A 152 -4.43 1.88 -0.98
CA PRO A 152 -5.13 2.11 -2.23
C PRO A 152 -6.57 2.60 -1.99
N ALA A 153 -7.31 2.82 -3.08
CA ALA A 153 -8.74 3.08 -3.02
C ALA A 153 -9.47 1.93 -2.30
N TYR A 154 -10.29 2.24 -1.30
CA TYR A 154 -10.99 1.22 -0.51
C TYR A 154 -12.30 0.81 -1.14
N GLU A 155 -12.61 -0.49 -1.12
CA GLU A 155 -13.88 -1.00 -1.64
C GLU A 155 -15.07 -0.39 -0.90
N GLY A 156 -16.10 0.02 -1.63
CA GLY A 156 -17.29 0.64 -1.08
C GLY A 156 -17.11 2.09 -0.60
N HIS A 157 -15.87 2.58 -0.44
CA HIS A 157 -15.64 3.99 -0.11
C HIS A 157 -16.05 4.87 -1.29
N ASN A 158 -16.73 5.99 -1.03
CA ASN A 158 -17.06 6.92 -2.11
C ASN A 158 -15.80 7.55 -2.70
N SER A 159 -15.60 7.41 -4.01
CA SER A 159 -14.55 8.12 -4.73
C SER A 159 -14.63 9.62 -4.47
N TYR A 160 -13.50 10.25 -4.17
CA TYR A 160 -13.47 11.68 -3.87
C TYR A 160 -14.00 12.55 -5.00
N SER A 161 -13.67 12.25 -6.26
CA SER A 161 -14.14 13.04 -7.40
C SER A 161 -15.48 12.56 -7.95
N LYS A 162 -15.70 11.24 -8.04
CA LYS A 162 -16.89 10.66 -8.67
C LYS A 162 -18.08 10.57 -7.72
N LYS A 163 -17.86 10.64 -6.40
CA LYS A 163 -18.89 10.56 -5.36
C LYS A 163 -19.76 9.29 -5.46
N GLN A 164 -19.16 8.20 -5.92
CA GLN A 164 -19.79 6.88 -6.02
C GLN A 164 -18.91 5.83 -5.32
N PRO A 165 -19.48 4.73 -4.81
CA PRO A 165 -18.71 3.66 -4.20
C PRO A 165 -17.68 3.09 -5.17
N ILE A 166 -16.45 2.91 -4.69
CA ILE A 166 -15.37 2.24 -5.41
C ILE A 166 -15.69 0.75 -5.50
N THR A 167 -15.64 0.23 -6.71
CA THR A 167 -16.02 -1.15 -7.05
C THR A 167 -14.87 -2.14 -6.87
N ALA A 168 -15.21 -3.43 -6.82
CA ALA A 168 -14.23 -4.51 -6.78
C ALA A 168 -13.24 -4.46 -7.96
N LEU A 169 -13.72 -4.12 -9.16
CA LEU A 169 -12.86 -3.95 -10.35
C LEU A 169 -11.79 -2.87 -10.13
N GLU A 170 -12.20 -1.71 -9.60
CA GLU A 170 -11.30 -0.58 -9.38
C GLU A 170 -10.26 -0.87 -8.30
N VAL A 171 -10.65 -1.62 -7.27
CA VAL A 171 -9.74 -2.14 -6.25
C VAL A 171 -8.72 -3.10 -6.88
N ARG A 172 -9.18 -4.19 -7.51
CA ARG A 172 -8.29 -5.17 -8.16
C ARG A 172 -7.29 -4.49 -9.08
N ARG A 173 -7.78 -3.55 -9.89
CA ARG A 173 -6.98 -2.75 -10.80
C ARG A 173 -5.85 -2.00 -10.09
N ALA A 174 -6.15 -1.25 -9.02
CA ALA A 174 -5.12 -0.57 -8.22
C ALA A 174 -4.11 -1.54 -7.60
N LEU A 175 -4.55 -2.72 -7.16
CA LEU A 175 -3.68 -3.75 -6.57
C LEU A 175 -2.70 -4.34 -7.59
N TYR A 176 -3.19 -4.84 -8.73
CA TYR A 176 -2.34 -5.41 -9.77
C TYR A 176 -1.36 -4.38 -10.34
N TRP A 177 -1.82 -3.15 -10.57
CA TRP A 177 -0.94 -2.07 -11.01
C TRP A 177 0.16 -1.75 -10.00
N SER A 178 -0.14 -1.79 -8.71
CA SER A 178 0.85 -1.55 -7.66
C SER A 178 1.87 -2.70 -7.55
N LEU A 179 1.42 -3.96 -7.68
CA LEU A 179 2.30 -5.15 -7.66
C LEU A 179 3.27 -5.21 -8.84
N LEU A 180 2.84 -4.74 -10.02
CA LEU A 180 3.60 -4.83 -11.26
C LEU A 180 4.29 -3.51 -11.66
N GLY A 181 3.97 -2.40 -10.98
CA GLY A 181 4.55 -1.07 -11.22
C GLY A 181 5.85 -0.81 -10.48
N THR A 182 6.21 -1.66 -9.50
CA THR A 182 7.48 -1.63 -8.76
C THR A 182 8.00 -3.08 -8.60
N PRO A 183 9.24 -3.31 -8.15
CA PRO A 183 9.67 -4.65 -7.75
C PRO A 183 8.68 -5.23 -6.74
N THR A 184 8.06 -6.36 -7.09
CA THR A 184 6.91 -6.88 -6.35
C THR A 184 7.29 -7.21 -4.90
N ALA A 185 6.71 -6.47 -3.94
CA ALA A 185 6.91 -6.69 -2.51
C ALA A 185 5.60 -6.91 -1.73
N GLY A 186 4.47 -6.43 -2.27
CA GLY A 186 3.16 -6.58 -1.65
C GLY A 186 2.24 -5.39 -1.94
N VAL A 187 0.98 -5.53 -1.53
CA VAL A 187 -0.06 -4.48 -1.56
C VAL A 187 -0.95 -4.63 -0.34
N SER A 188 -1.62 -3.56 0.04
CA SER A 188 -2.67 -3.57 1.06
C SER A 188 -4.06 -3.53 0.42
N TYR A 189 -5.07 -3.96 1.16
CA TYR A 189 -6.48 -3.83 0.81
C TYR A 189 -7.20 -3.15 1.98
N GLY A 190 -8.23 -2.37 1.67
CA GLY A 190 -9.14 -1.85 2.68
C GLY A 190 -10.55 -1.69 2.11
N ALA A 191 -11.50 -1.64 3.02
CA ALA A 191 -12.93 -1.62 2.72
C ALA A 191 -13.65 -0.69 3.68
N ALA A 192 -14.57 0.12 3.14
CA ALA A 192 -15.50 0.89 3.94
C ALA A 192 -16.30 -0.05 4.87
N GLY A 193 -16.55 0.38 6.11
CA GLY A 193 -17.11 -0.49 7.15
C GLY A 193 -16.04 -1.20 7.97
N VAL A 194 -15.07 -1.85 7.31
CA VAL A 194 -14.00 -2.61 8.00
C VAL A 194 -12.97 -1.67 8.65
N TRP A 195 -12.48 -0.67 7.92
CA TRP A 195 -11.42 0.21 8.43
C TRP A 195 -11.88 1.05 9.63
N GLY A 196 -13.16 1.44 9.65
CA GLY A 196 -13.80 2.22 10.71
C GLY A 196 -14.35 1.39 11.86
N TRP A 197 -14.43 0.05 11.71
CA TRP A 197 -15.21 -0.82 12.59
C TRP A 197 -16.67 -0.35 12.73
N ASP A 198 -17.26 0.05 11.60
CA ASP A 198 -18.57 0.70 11.58
C ASP A 198 -19.72 -0.28 11.88
N ASP A 199 -20.77 0.19 12.55
CA ASP A 199 -22.00 -0.58 12.80
C ASP A 199 -23.05 -0.40 11.68
N GLY A 200 -22.79 0.49 10.73
CA GLY A 200 -23.58 0.68 9.51
C GLY A 200 -24.79 1.61 9.62
N ASP A 201 -24.93 2.34 10.73
CA ASP A 201 -26.05 3.24 11.00
C ASP A 201 -25.67 4.73 10.95
N ALA A 202 -24.37 5.04 10.98
CA ALA A 202 -23.82 6.39 10.93
C ALA A 202 -22.58 6.47 10.04
N PRO A 203 -22.20 7.68 9.58
CA PRO A 203 -20.91 7.88 8.92
C PRO A 203 -19.74 7.47 9.81
N THR A 204 -18.65 7.02 9.20
CA THR A 204 -17.47 6.58 9.94
C THR A 204 -16.96 7.68 10.89
N PRO A 205 -16.69 7.37 12.17
CA PRO A 205 -16.22 8.36 13.14
C PRO A 205 -14.99 9.14 12.64
N GLY A 206 -15.04 10.47 12.78
CA GLY A 206 -14.00 11.39 12.30
C GLY A 206 -14.01 11.63 10.79
N HIS A 207 -14.83 10.92 10.02
CA HIS A 207 -14.82 10.96 8.56
C HIS A 207 -16.24 11.05 7.96
N PRO A 208 -17.04 12.08 8.31
CA PRO A 208 -18.43 12.19 7.87
C PRO A 208 -18.59 12.30 6.33
N GLY A 209 -17.54 12.74 5.63
CA GLY A 209 -17.52 12.81 4.17
C GLY A 209 -17.35 11.46 3.45
N ALA A 210 -17.02 10.38 4.18
CA ALA A 210 -16.90 9.03 3.61
C ALA A 210 -18.26 8.40 3.29
N GLY A 211 -19.35 8.94 3.87
CA GLY A 211 -20.69 8.36 3.81
C GLY A 211 -20.92 7.34 4.94
N THR A 212 -22.11 6.73 4.94
CA THR A 212 -22.47 5.64 5.87
C THR A 212 -22.15 4.31 5.19
N PRO A 213 -21.07 3.60 5.58
CA PRO A 213 -20.78 2.28 5.05
C PRO A 213 -21.73 1.23 5.66
N PRO A 214 -21.76 -0.02 5.14
CA PRO A 214 -22.40 -1.12 5.85
C PRO A 214 -21.62 -1.48 7.13
N ALA A 215 -22.26 -2.25 8.00
CA ALA A 215 -21.61 -2.79 9.19
C ALA A 215 -20.36 -3.60 8.82
N TRP A 216 -19.29 -3.53 9.63
CA TRP A 216 -17.99 -4.13 9.35
C TRP A 216 -18.08 -5.62 9.04
N HIS A 217 -18.93 -6.36 9.76
CA HIS A 217 -19.10 -7.81 9.57
C HIS A 217 -19.81 -8.16 8.25
N VAL A 218 -20.57 -7.23 7.68
CA VAL A 218 -21.12 -7.35 6.32
C VAL A 218 -20.01 -7.03 5.31
N ALA A 219 -19.29 -5.93 5.52
CA ALA A 219 -18.21 -5.48 4.65
C ALA A 219 -17.03 -6.48 4.55
N LEU A 220 -16.86 -7.39 5.52
CA LEU A 220 -15.90 -8.49 5.44
C LEU A 220 -16.09 -9.39 4.21
N ASN A 221 -17.31 -9.49 3.69
CA ASN A 221 -17.65 -10.33 2.53
C ASN A 221 -17.81 -9.49 1.25
N PHE A 222 -17.17 -8.32 1.21
CA PHE A 222 -17.06 -7.57 -0.03
C PHE A 222 -16.26 -8.34 -1.08
N GLU A 223 -16.63 -8.13 -2.34
CA GLU A 223 -16.20 -8.95 -3.46
C GLU A 223 -14.68 -8.87 -3.67
N ALA A 224 -14.08 -7.67 -3.67
CA ALA A 224 -12.62 -7.59 -3.79
C ALA A 224 -11.89 -8.11 -2.54
N GLY A 225 -12.48 -7.98 -1.35
CA GLY A 225 -11.97 -8.61 -0.14
C GLY A 225 -11.74 -10.11 -0.27
N GLU A 226 -12.72 -10.84 -0.82
CA GLU A 226 -12.57 -12.27 -1.13
C GLU A 226 -11.55 -12.52 -2.25
N GLN A 227 -11.53 -11.65 -3.28
CA GLN A 227 -10.65 -11.82 -4.43
C GLN A 227 -9.17 -11.55 -4.15
N VAL A 228 -8.84 -10.81 -3.08
CA VAL A 228 -7.45 -10.64 -2.63
C VAL A 228 -6.82 -12.00 -2.29
N ALA A 229 -7.60 -13.01 -1.89
CA ALA A 229 -7.09 -14.36 -1.67
C ALA A 229 -6.56 -14.99 -2.97
N TYR A 230 -7.26 -14.81 -4.10
CA TYR A 230 -6.80 -15.29 -5.42
C TYR A 230 -5.55 -14.53 -5.89
N LEU A 231 -5.51 -13.22 -5.68
CA LEU A 231 -4.33 -12.41 -5.97
C LEU A 231 -3.11 -12.91 -5.19
N SER A 232 -3.27 -13.14 -3.89
CA SER A 232 -2.20 -13.68 -3.04
C SER A 232 -1.76 -15.07 -3.49
N ALA A 233 -2.70 -15.98 -3.76
CA ALA A 233 -2.40 -17.34 -4.22
C ALA A 233 -1.64 -17.34 -5.56
N LEU A 234 -2.05 -16.50 -6.51
CA LEU A 234 -1.37 -16.35 -7.80
C LEU A 234 0.09 -15.92 -7.60
N PHE A 235 0.32 -14.83 -6.88
CA PHE A 235 1.68 -14.32 -6.69
C PHE A 235 2.55 -15.26 -5.87
N GLN A 236 1.99 -16.01 -4.91
CA GLN A 236 2.71 -17.06 -4.17
C GLN A 236 3.02 -18.32 -5.00
N SER A 237 2.32 -18.54 -6.11
CA SER A 237 2.58 -19.69 -7.00
C SER A 237 3.75 -19.47 -7.96
N ILE A 238 4.33 -18.25 -7.98
CA ILE A 238 5.43 -17.85 -8.84
C ILE A 238 6.56 -17.20 -8.04
N GLU A 239 7.74 -17.11 -8.63
CA GLU A 239 8.90 -16.39 -8.06
C GLU A 239 8.72 -14.87 -8.19
N PHE A 240 7.69 -14.31 -7.54
CA PHE A 240 7.30 -12.92 -7.69
C PHE A 240 8.41 -11.93 -7.30
N GLN A 241 9.30 -12.32 -6.38
CA GLN A 241 10.42 -11.47 -5.93
C GLN A 241 11.43 -11.20 -7.06
N ALA A 242 11.45 -12.05 -8.10
CA ALA A 242 12.29 -11.87 -9.29
C ALA A 242 11.68 -10.90 -10.31
N LEU A 243 10.40 -10.55 -10.19
CA LEU A 243 9.70 -9.67 -11.13
C LEU A 243 10.18 -8.23 -11.00
N ARG A 244 10.37 -7.58 -12.15
CA ARG A 244 10.61 -6.15 -12.28
C ARG A 244 9.67 -5.58 -13.35
N PRO A 245 9.17 -4.34 -13.18
CA PRO A 245 8.37 -3.69 -14.21
C PRO A 245 9.11 -3.70 -15.56
N ASP A 246 8.47 -4.14 -16.64
CA ASP A 246 9.08 -4.23 -17.97
C ASP A 246 8.07 -3.84 -19.06
N ASN A 247 7.96 -2.54 -19.32
CA ASN A 247 7.06 -1.99 -20.34
C ASN A 247 7.38 -2.47 -21.77
N ARG A 248 8.57 -3.05 -22.01
CA ARG A 248 8.95 -3.61 -23.33
C ARG A 248 8.26 -4.96 -23.62
N VAL A 249 7.59 -5.54 -22.64
CA VAL A 249 6.77 -6.74 -22.82
C VAL A 249 5.59 -6.44 -23.74
N LEU A 250 5.03 -5.23 -23.68
CA LEU A 250 3.91 -4.83 -24.51
C LEU A 250 4.40 -4.03 -25.72
N VAL A 251 3.94 -4.40 -26.92
CA VAL A 251 4.24 -3.63 -28.14
C VAL A 251 3.44 -2.33 -28.18
N GLU A 252 2.23 -2.36 -27.62
CA GLU A 252 1.28 -1.23 -27.55
C GLU A 252 0.74 -1.17 -26.12
N GLN A 253 0.58 0.05 -25.58
CA GLN A 253 0.05 0.28 -24.24
C GLN A 253 -1.37 0.87 -24.34
N PRO A 254 -2.43 0.08 -24.08
CA PRO A 254 -3.81 0.59 -24.01
C PRO A 254 -4.00 1.80 -23.08
N GLY A 255 -3.19 1.88 -22.02
CA GLY A 255 -3.19 2.98 -21.06
C GLY A 255 -2.78 4.35 -21.61
N ASP A 256 -2.15 4.40 -22.79
CA ASP A 256 -1.74 5.67 -23.43
C ASP A 256 -2.95 6.43 -23.98
N GLU A 257 -4.02 5.73 -24.36
CA GLU A 257 -5.29 6.32 -24.81
C GLU A 257 -6.29 6.45 -23.67
N VAL A 258 -6.43 5.41 -22.85
CA VAL A 258 -7.40 5.34 -21.75
C VAL A 258 -6.70 4.83 -20.50
N LEU A 259 -6.38 5.73 -19.57
CA LEU A 259 -5.58 5.41 -18.37
C LEU A 259 -6.16 4.30 -17.49
N SER A 260 -7.48 4.13 -17.47
CA SER A 260 -8.15 3.03 -16.76
C SER A 260 -7.96 1.66 -17.41
N GLU A 261 -7.46 1.60 -18.65
CA GLU A 261 -7.17 0.39 -19.41
C GLU A 261 -5.68 0.02 -19.40
N TYR A 262 -4.84 0.72 -18.62
CA TYR A 262 -3.40 0.46 -18.54
C TYR A 262 -3.10 -1.02 -18.27
N ALA A 263 -2.35 -1.64 -19.18
CA ALA A 263 -1.88 -3.01 -19.03
C ALA A 263 -0.51 -2.98 -18.34
N ALA A 264 -0.43 -3.51 -17.13
CA ALA A 264 0.82 -3.57 -16.37
C ALA A 264 1.57 -4.86 -16.70
N ALA A 265 2.88 -4.77 -16.91
CA ALA A 265 3.71 -5.91 -17.24
C ALA A 265 4.99 -5.92 -16.41
N ALA A 266 5.34 -7.10 -15.89
CA ALA A 266 6.60 -7.34 -15.21
C ALA A 266 7.26 -8.61 -15.77
N SER A 267 8.59 -8.64 -15.78
CA SER A 267 9.37 -9.79 -16.24
C SER A 267 10.47 -10.13 -15.24
N SER A 268 10.87 -11.40 -15.20
CA SER A 268 12.04 -11.83 -14.44
C SER A 268 13.33 -11.46 -15.17
N ALA A 269 14.38 -11.10 -14.42
CA ALA A 269 15.70 -10.83 -15.01
C ALA A 269 16.29 -12.05 -15.75
N ALA A 270 15.90 -13.26 -15.33
CA ALA A 270 16.28 -14.52 -15.98
C ALA A 270 15.56 -14.75 -17.33
N GLY A 271 14.55 -13.94 -17.66
CA GLY A 271 13.80 -14.07 -18.92
C GLY A 271 12.93 -15.31 -19.01
N ASN A 272 12.59 -15.94 -17.89
CA ASN A 272 11.79 -17.17 -17.84
C ASN A 272 10.35 -16.98 -17.35
N LEU A 273 9.99 -15.76 -16.92
CA LEU A 273 8.66 -15.43 -16.43
C LEU A 273 8.27 -14.03 -16.87
N VAL A 274 7.06 -13.89 -17.39
CA VAL A 274 6.39 -12.64 -17.71
C VAL A 274 4.99 -12.69 -17.12
N VAL A 275 4.61 -11.64 -16.41
CA VAL A 275 3.25 -11.44 -15.89
C VAL A 275 2.69 -10.18 -16.52
N VAL A 276 1.49 -10.30 -17.11
CA VAL A 276 0.77 -9.17 -17.70
C VAL A 276 -0.61 -9.13 -17.07
N TYR A 277 -0.98 -7.97 -16.56
CA TYR A 277 -2.33 -7.67 -16.10
C TYR A 277 -3.03 -6.76 -17.11
N THR A 278 -4.27 -7.12 -17.47
CA THR A 278 -5.18 -6.27 -18.23
C THR A 278 -6.47 -6.07 -17.43
N PRO A 279 -6.92 -4.81 -17.18
CA PRO A 279 -8.12 -4.56 -16.41
C PRO A 279 -9.42 -4.75 -17.20
N VAL A 280 -9.32 -4.84 -18.53
CA VAL A 280 -10.44 -5.02 -19.45
C VAL A 280 -10.11 -6.11 -20.48
N GLU A 281 -11.14 -6.68 -21.09
CA GLU A 281 -10.97 -7.60 -22.20
C GLU A 281 -10.41 -6.85 -23.42
N LYS A 282 -9.12 -7.05 -23.70
CA LYS A 282 -8.43 -6.36 -24.80
C LYS A 282 -7.37 -7.26 -25.42
N ARG A 283 -7.20 -7.13 -26.75
CA ARG A 283 -6.14 -7.85 -27.46
C ARG A 283 -4.80 -7.18 -27.18
N LEU A 284 -3.88 -7.91 -26.56
CA LEU A 284 -2.51 -7.45 -26.31
C LEU A 284 -1.51 -8.11 -27.27
N LYS A 285 -0.53 -7.34 -27.70
CA LYS A 285 0.65 -7.83 -28.43
C LYS A 285 1.80 -7.95 -27.44
N VAL A 286 2.11 -9.18 -27.05
CA VAL A 286 3.15 -9.50 -26.05
C VAL A 286 4.43 -9.93 -26.74
N SER A 287 5.54 -9.25 -26.45
CA SER A 287 6.88 -9.61 -26.90
C SER A 287 7.40 -10.80 -26.09
N VAL A 288 7.54 -11.93 -26.78
CA VAL A 288 8.04 -13.19 -26.20
C VAL A 288 9.50 -13.48 -26.55
N ALA A 289 10.20 -12.53 -27.17
CA ALA A 289 11.55 -12.73 -27.71
C ALA A 289 12.59 -13.13 -26.65
N LYS A 290 12.36 -12.81 -25.37
CA LYS A 290 13.24 -13.17 -24.26
C LYS A 290 12.86 -14.49 -23.58
N LEU A 291 11.68 -15.03 -23.88
CA LEU A 291 11.15 -16.22 -23.22
C LEU A 291 11.68 -17.49 -23.90
N PRO A 292 11.99 -18.55 -23.12
CA PRO A 292 12.42 -19.82 -23.67
C PRO A 292 11.30 -20.52 -24.45
N THR A 293 11.67 -21.36 -25.40
CA THR A 293 10.75 -22.25 -26.11
C THR A 293 10.77 -23.66 -25.50
N PRO A 294 9.64 -24.40 -25.47
CA PRO A 294 8.30 -23.97 -25.89
C PRO A 294 7.67 -22.95 -24.93
N LEU A 295 6.87 -22.03 -25.48
CA LEU A 295 6.15 -21.04 -24.68
C LEU A 295 4.95 -21.72 -23.99
N ILE A 296 4.81 -21.46 -22.70
CA ILE A 296 3.64 -21.84 -21.91
C ILE A 296 2.94 -20.55 -21.50
N ALA A 297 1.65 -20.44 -21.83
CA ALA A 297 0.82 -19.32 -21.44
C ALA A 297 -0.42 -19.84 -20.70
N ALA A 298 -0.79 -19.16 -19.62
CA ALA A 298 -1.99 -19.42 -18.85
C ALA A 298 -2.73 -18.10 -18.60
N TRP A 299 -4.06 -18.18 -18.63
CA TRP A 299 -4.93 -17.07 -18.21
C TRP A 299 -5.41 -17.34 -16.79
N VAL A 300 -5.38 -16.30 -15.97
CA VAL A 300 -5.88 -16.32 -14.60
C VAL A 300 -6.88 -15.19 -14.49
N ASN A 301 -8.10 -15.52 -14.03
CA ASN A 301 -9.20 -14.58 -13.84
C ASN A 301 -9.38 -14.31 -12.34
#